data_AF-A0A7V9CXT1-F1
#
_entry.id   AF-A0A7V9CXT1-F1
#
_cell.length_a   1.000
_cell.length_b   1.000
_cell.length_c   1.000
_cell.angle_alpha   90.00
_cell.angle_beta   90.00
_cell.angle_gamma   90.00
#
_symmetry.space_group_name_H-M   'P 1'
#
loop_
_entity.id
_entity.type
_entity.pdbx_description
1 polymer ?
#
loop_
_entity_poly.entity_id
_entity_poly.type
_entity_poly.pdbx_seq_one_letter_code
_entity_poly.pdbx_strand_id
1 'polypeptide(L)'
;MRRLDGLRARHEFALVLGAHPRKPPVGVQPALTVHDLAGSGAAVRGAEIIVAVERVSDGYSRLRFLKDRAGRLPVGEAWGLLFDRESGYRRDPRSSYAKRAAPSPSSRF
;
A
#
# COMPACT_ATOMS: atom_id res chain seq x y z
N MET A 1 18.98 4.28 -1.20
CA MET A 1 18.22 5.26 -0.40
C MET A 1 19.07 6.38 0.16
N ARG A 2 20.16 6.13 0.91
CA ARG A 2 20.98 7.17 1.56
C ARG A 2 21.23 8.49 0.77
N ARG A 3 21.55 8.41 -0.54
CA ARG A 3 21.75 9.63 -1.37
C ARG A 3 20.46 10.41 -1.60
N LEU A 4 19.36 9.74 -1.96
CA LEU A 4 18.06 10.37 -2.19
C LEU A 4 17.49 10.93 -0.87
N ASP A 5 17.62 10.18 0.22
CA ASP A 5 17.22 10.63 1.56
C ASP A 5 18.02 11.88 1.98
N GLY A 6 19.32 11.91 1.65
CA GLY A 6 20.19 13.06 1.90
C GLY A 6 19.83 14.29 1.07
N LEU A 7 19.48 14.12 -0.20
CA LEU A 7 18.98 15.22 -1.04
C LEU A 7 17.66 15.77 -0.50
N ARG A 8 16.72 14.87 -0.16
CA ARG A 8 15.45 15.23 0.46
C ARG A 8 15.65 16.07 1.72
N ALA A 9 16.55 15.65 2.61
CA ALA A 9 16.84 16.36 3.84
C ALA A 9 17.52 17.72 3.62
N ARG A 10 18.39 17.83 2.60
CA ARG A 10 19.11 19.08 2.29
C ARG A 10 18.26 20.13 1.60
N HIS A 11 17.29 19.70 0.80
CA HIS A 11 16.49 20.58 -0.06
C HIS A 11 15.00 20.61 0.33
N GLU A 12 14.65 20.01 1.46
CA GLU A 12 13.32 20.10 2.10
C GLU A 12 12.13 19.84 1.17
N PHE A 13 12.21 18.81 0.33
CA PHE A 13 11.12 18.43 -0.57
C PHE A 13 10.47 17.10 -0.17
N ALA A 14 9.24 16.88 -0.66
CA ALA A 14 8.57 15.58 -0.56
C ALA A 14 9.07 14.65 -1.68
N LEU A 15 9.72 13.55 -1.33
CA LEU A 15 10.17 12.53 -2.28
C LEU A 15 9.12 11.42 -2.37
N VAL A 16 8.49 11.27 -3.54
CA VAL A 16 7.57 10.17 -3.86
C VAL A 16 8.24 9.22 -4.84
N LEU A 17 8.28 7.93 -4.51
CA LEU A 17 8.88 6.90 -5.36
C LEU A 17 7.84 5.83 -5.68
N GLY A 18 7.59 5.61 -6.98
CA GLY A 18 6.81 4.47 -7.45
C GLY A 18 7.63 3.18 -7.35
N ALA A 19 7.00 2.10 -6.91
CA ALA A 19 7.62 0.79 -6.85
C ALA A 19 6.58 -0.29 -7.19
N HIS A 20 6.99 -1.25 -8.01
CA HIS A 20 6.16 -2.42 -8.30
C HIS A 20 6.23 -3.42 -7.15
N PRO A 21 5.15 -4.16 -6.86
CA PRO A 21 5.24 -5.32 -6.00
C PRO A 21 6.03 -6.45 -6.67
N ARG A 22 6.60 -7.34 -5.86
CA ARG A 22 7.23 -8.57 -6.32
C ARG A 22 6.18 -9.46 -6.98
N LYS A 23 6.63 -10.30 -7.92
CA LYS A 23 5.76 -11.30 -8.54
C LYS A 23 5.24 -12.25 -7.44
N PRO A 24 3.91 -12.41 -7.29
CA PRO A 24 3.38 -13.32 -6.30
C PRO A 24 3.66 -14.78 -6.69
N PRO A 25 3.70 -15.71 -5.72
CA PRO A 25 3.68 -17.14 -6.00
C PRO A 25 2.47 -17.50 -6.86
N VAL A 26 2.62 -18.51 -7.73
CA VAL A 26 1.55 -18.97 -8.62
C VAL A 26 0.34 -19.43 -7.78
N GLY A 27 -0.86 -18.96 -8.13
CA GLY A 27 -2.12 -19.38 -7.51
C GLY A 27 -2.52 -18.61 -6.24
N VAL A 28 -1.74 -17.63 -5.77
CA VAL A 28 -2.08 -16.83 -4.58
C VAL A 28 -1.97 -15.34 -4.91
N GLN A 29 -3.04 -14.58 -4.68
CA GLN A 29 -2.98 -13.11 -4.63
C GLN A 29 -3.14 -12.67 -3.17
N PRO A 30 -2.05 -12.67 -2.39
CA PRO A 30 -2.13 -12.19 -1.01
C PRO A 30 -2.38 -10.67 -0.99
N ALA A 31 -2.88 -10.16 0.13
CA ALA A 31 -2.84 -8.72 0.37
C ALA A 31 -1.38 -8.26 0.37
N LEU A 32 -1.10 -7.12 -0.28
CA LEU A 32 0.22 -6.53 -0.30
C LEU A 32 0.64 -6.15 1.12
N THR A 33 1.84 -6.55 1.47
CA THR A 33 2.55 -6.24 2.70
C THR A 33 3.79 -5.42 2.39
N VAL A 34 4.43 -4.86 3.43
CA VAL A 34 5.73 -4.19 3.28
C VAL A 34 6.79 -5.09 2.62
N HIS A 35 6.70 -6.41 2.81
CA HIS A 35 7.67 -7.37 2.28
C HIS A 35 7.50 -7.61 0.78
N ASP A 36 6.36 -7.24 0.22
CA ASP A 36 6.07 -7.42 -1.20
C ASP A 36 6.66 -6.31 -2.07
N LEU A 37 7.29 -5.28 -1.50
CA LEU A 37 7.96 -4.24 -2.28
C LEU A 37 9.11 -4.85 -3.10
N ALA A 38 9.09 -4.66 -4.44
CA ALA A 38 10.19 -5.08 -5.28
C ALA A 38 11.42 -4.18 -5.06
N GLY A 39 12.61 -4.77 -5.13
CA GLY A 39 13.88 -4.10 -4.89
C GLY A 39 14.54 -4.46 -3.57
N SER A 40 15.42 -3.56 -3.08
CA SER A 40 16.24 -3.76 -1.89
C SER A 40 15.48 -3.36 -0.62
N GLY A 41 15.65 -4.12 0.48
CA GLY A 41 15.12 -3.76 1.81
C GLY A 41 15.59 -2.39 2.32
N ALA A 42 16.59 -1.78 1.68
CA ALA A 42 16.96 -0.39 1.92
C ALA A 42 15.83 0.61 1.60
N ALA A 43 15.00 0.33 0.58
CA ALA A 43 13.84 1.14 0.22
C ALA A 43 12.80 1.14 1.36
N VAL A 44 12.47 -0.06 1.86
CA VAL A 44 11.57 -0.25 2.99
C VAL A 44 12.09 0.46 4.24
N ARG A 45 13.39 0.34 4.57
CA ARG A 45 13.96 0.96 5.77
C ARG A 45 13.97 2.49 5.70
N GLY A 46 14.36 3.04 4.55
CA GLY A 46 14.47 4.49 4.34
C GLY A 46 13.12 5.21 4.31
N ALA A 47 12.12 4.61 3.66
CA ALA A 47 10.80 5.23 3.48
C ALA A 47 10.14 5.62 4.81
N GLU A 48 9.64 6.85 4.92
CA GLU A 48 8.89 7.30 6.11
C GLU A 48 7.46 6.77 6.09
N ILE A 49 6.84 6.77 4.91
CA ILE A 49 5.49 6.26 4.66
C ILE A 49 5.57 5.24 3.51
N ILE A 50 4.82 4.16 3.62
CA ILE A 50 4.60 3.21 2.52
C ILE A 50 3.09 2.99 2.41
N VAL A 51 2.55 3.25 1.22
CA VAL A 51 1.18 2.91 0.85
C VAL A 51 1.20 1.97 -0.35
N ALA A 52 0.19 1.11 -0.45
CA ALA A 52 0.01 0.22 -1.60
C ALA A 52 -1.38 0.42 -2.20
N VAL A 53 -1.47 0.37 -3.52
CA VAL A 53 -2.74 0.42 -4.26
C VAL A 53 -2.97 -0.93 -4.92
N GLU A 54 -4.05 -1.58 -4.55
CA GLU A 54 -4.49 -2.87 -5.11
C GLU A 54 -5.75 -2.67 -5.93
N ARG A 55 -5.76 -3.10 -7.19
CA ARG A 55 -7.03 -3.22 -7.93
C ARG A 55 -7.79 -4.43 -7.40
N VAL A 56 -9.04 -4.23 -6.97
CA VAL A 56 -9.90 -5.30 -6.46
C VAL A 56 -10.85 -5.78 -7.55
N SER A 57 -11.46 -4.84 -8.27
CA SER A 57 -12.29 -5.10 -9.44
C SER A 57 -12.23 -3.90 -10.38
N ASP A 58 -12.97 -3.94 -11.48
CA ASP A 58 -13.08 -2.81 -12.39
C ASP A 58 -13.71 -1.60 -11.66
N GLY A 59 -13.07 -0.44 -11.78
CA GLY A 59 -13.52 0.79 -11.10
C GLY A 59 -13.33 0.83 -9.59
N TYR A 60 -12.77 -0.22 -8.96
CA TYR A 60 -12.58 -0.27 -7.52
C TYR A 60 -11.19 -0.77 -7.11
N SER A 61 -10.52 0.04 -6.30
CA SER A 61 -9.19 -0.23 -5.75
C SER A 61 -9.18 -0.08 -4.25
N ARG A 62 -8.11 -0.57 -3.62
CA ARG A 62 -7.88 -0.43 -2.18
C ARG A 62 -6.52 0.24 -1.95
N LEU A 63 -6.51 1.29 -1.16
CA LEU A 63 -5.30 1.93 -0.62
C LEU A 63 -4.98 1.34 0.74
N ARG A 64 -3.85 0.66 0.89
CA ARG A 64 -3.36 0.12 2.16
C ARG A 64 -2.27 1.00 2.75
N PHE A 65 -2.31 1.21 4.05
CA PHE A 65 -1.24 1.87 4.80
C PHE A 65 -0.32 0.80 5.37
N LEU A 66 0.86 0.66 4.78
CA LEU A 66 1.79 -0.42 5.12
C LEU A 66 2.86 0.03 6.12
N LYS A 67 3.21 1.31 6.10
CA LYS A 67 4.18 1.91 7.02
C LYS A 67 3.87 3.39 7.22
N ASP A 68 4.02 3.85 8.45
CA ASP A 68 4.16 5.26 8.78
C ASP A 68 5.08 5.39 10.00
N ARG A 69 6.21 6.07 9.84
CA ARG A 69 7.17 6.30 10.93
C ARG A 69 6.64 7.34 11.94
N ALA A 70 5.79 8.27 11.51
CA ALA A 70 5.29 9.34 12.38
C ALA A 70 4.04 8.94 13.19
N GLY A 71 3.40 7.82 12.85
CA GLY A 71 2.24 7.28 13.57
C GLY A 71 0.95 8.09 13.42
N ARG A 72 0.80 8.83 12.31
CA ARG A 72 -0.38 9.66 11.99
C ARG A 72 -1.36 8.98 11.03
N LEU A 73 -0.91 7.95 10.30
CA LEU A 73 -1.71 7.21 9.34
C LEU A 73 -2.22 5.89 9.94
N PRO A 74 -3.37 5.39 9.48
CA PRO A 74 -3.98 4.17 10.00
C PRO A 74 -3.28 2.91 9.44
N VAL A 75 -2.05 2.64 9.89
CA VAL A 75 -1.24 1.49 9.45
C VAL A 75 -1.95 0.17 9.75
N GLY A 76 -1.98 -0.73 8.75
CA GLY A 76 -2.71 -2.00 8.82
C GLY A 76 -4.16 -1.92 8.34
N GLU A 77 -4.69 -0.71 8.18
CA GLU A 77 -6.01 -0.48 7.62
C GLU A 77 -5.94 -0.19 6.12
N ALA A 78 -7.11 -0.13 5.50
CA ALA A 78 -7.24 0.15 4.09
C ALA A 78 -8.46 1.00 3.76
N TRP A 79 -8.31 1.87 2.78
CA TRP A 79 -9.38 2.69 2.23
C TRP A 79 -9.82 2.15 0.87
N GLY A 80 -11.12 2.02 0.67
CA GLY A 80 -11.72 1.82 -0.65
C GLY A 80 -11.56 3.08 -1.50
N LEU A 81 -11.21 2.87 -2.76
CA LEU A 81 -11.07 3.90 -3.77
C LEU A 81 -11.97 3.57 -4.95
N LEU A 82 -12.75 4.54 -5.40
CA LEU A 82 -13.50 4.49 -6.64
C LEU A 82 -12.66 5.15 -7.74
N PHE A 83 -12.61 4.51 -8.90
CA PHE A 83 -11.90 5.01 -10.08
C PHE A 83 -12.87 5.22 -11.23
N ASP A 84 -12.82 6.40 -11.81
CA ASP A 84 -13.40 6.69 -13.12
C ASP A 84 -12.35 7.35 -14.02
N ARG A 85 -12.51 7.19 -15.34
CA ARG A 85 -11.49 7.63 -16.31
C ARG A 85 -11.42 9.15 -16.44
N GLU A 86 -12.47 9.86 -16.07
CA GLU A 86 -12.60 11.30 -16.27
C GLU A 86 -11.99 12.09 -15.11
N SER A 87 -12.30 11.69 -13.88
CA SER A 87 -11.92 12.36 -12.64
C SER A 87 -10.87 11.60 -11.81
N GLY A 88 -10.56 10.35 -12.19
CA GLY A 88 -9.51 9.55 -11.57
C GLY A 88 -9.97 8.88 -10.28
N TYR A 89 -9.11 8.91 -9.25
CA TYR A 89 -9.37 8.24 -7.97
C TYR A 89 -10.03 9.17 -6.96
N ARG A 90 -11.07 8.66 -6.30
CA ARG A 90 -11.67 9.28 -5.11
C ARG A 90 -11.89 8.27 -4.00
N ARG A 91 -11.95 8.74 -2.76
CA ARG A 91 -12.27 7.90 -1.61
C ARG A 91 -13.72 7.41 -1.71
N ASP A 92 -13.93 6.12 -1.46
CA ASP A 92 -15.27 5.58 -1.29
C ASP A 92 -15.84 6.06 0.06
N PRO A 93 -16.91 6.86 0.09
CA PRO A 93 -17.49 7.35 1.34
C PRO A 93 -18.13 6.23 2.17
N ARG A 94 -18.42 5.07 1.57
CA ARG A 94 -19.00 3.90 2.23
C ARG A 94 -17.94 2.93 2.74
N SER A 95 -16.67 3.15 2.40
CA SER A 95 -15.57 2.33 2.90
C SER A 95 -15.35 2.60 4.38
N SER A 96 -16.00 1.80 5.23
CA SER A 96 -15.57 1.61 6.61
C SER A 96 -14.20 0.92 6.62
N TYR A 97 -13.39 1.19 7.65
CA TYR A 97 -12.07 0.62 7.81
C TYR A 97 -12.17 -0.92 7.85
N ALA A 98 -11.91 -1.57 6.73
CA ALA A 98 -11.95 -3.03 6.63
C ALA A 98 -10.70 -3.60 7.31
N LYS A 99 -10.76 -3.78 8.63
CA LYS A 99 -9.89 -4.73 9.33
C LYS A 99 -10.14 -6.07 8.66
N ARG A 100 -9.18 -6.59 7.89
CA ARG A 100 -9.37 -7.88 7.19
C ARG A 100 -9.76 -8.91 8.26
N ALA A 101 -10.95 -9.48 8.11
CA ALA A 101 -11.30 -10.75 8.73
C ALA A 101 -10.20 -11.75 8.33
N ALA A 102 -9.68 -12.46 9.34
CA ALA A 102 -8.85 -13.64 9.11
C ALA A 102 -9.58 -14.58 8.14
N PRO A 103 -8.86 -15.35 7.30
CA PRO A 103 -9.51 -16.39 6.51
C PRO A 103 -10.29 -17.29 7.47
N SER A 104 -11.61 -17.42 7.24
CA SER A 104 -12.45 -18.39 7.94
C SER A 104 -11.79 -19.75 7.79
N PRO A 105 -11.60 -20.53 8.88
CA PRO A 105 -11.13 -21.90 8.74
C PRO A 105 -12.15 -22.63 7.87
N SER A 106 -11.73 -23.03 6.68
CA SER A 106 -12.48 -23.92 5.81
C SER A 106 -12.94 -25.11 6.65
N SER A 107 -14.24 -25.40 6.58
CA SER A 107 -14.84 -26.52 7.29
C SER A 107 -14.09 -27.81 6.98
N ARG A 108 -13.82 -28.56 8.04
CA ARG A 108 -13.46 -29.97 7.96
C ARG A 108 -14.48 -30.67 7.05
N PHE A 109 -13.97 -31.37 6.04
CA PHE A 109 -14.52 -32.61 5.53
C PHE A 109 -13.34 -33.51 5.20
#